data_AF-A0A950DA09-F1
#
_entry.id   AF-A0A950DA09-F1
#
_cell.length_a   1.000
_cell.length_b   1.000
_cell.length_c   1.000
_cell.angle_alpha   90.00
_cell.angle_beta   90.00
_cell.angle_gamma   90.00
#
_symmetry.space_group_name_H-M   'P 1'
#
loop_
_entity.id
_entity.type
_entity.pdbx_description
1 polymer ?
#
loop_
_entity_poly.entity_id
_entity_poly.type
_entity_poly.pdbx_seq_one_letter_code
_entity_poly.pdbx_strand_id
1 'polypeptide(L)'
;MPRKRKPPALLGGPYHAPPFEPGSSLVCRIRGRQTVAGVTGAPYPWPYCHREGGGGPRILIVCGGLEAAIRAESAQAICYFWGVGRHLVSEWRRALGVGRMTPGTIVRWRELAPRKLPRAARRRGGAEAARRRQVSTRGEP
;
A
#
# COMPACT_ATOMS: atom_id res chain seq x y z
N MET A 1 11.65 17.40 20.03
CA MET A 1 11.89 16.06 19.45
C MET A 1 10.61 15.56 18.77
N PRO A 2 10.56 15.37 17.44
CA PRO A 2 9.37 14.79 16.82
C PRO A 2 9.17 13.36 17.32
N ARG A 3 7.97 13.03 17.80
CA ARG A 3 7.64 11.68 18.30
C ARG A 3 7.92 10.67 17.18
N LYS A 4 8.78 9.68 17.44
CA LYS A 4 9.03 8.56 16.50
C LYS A 4 7.69 7.91 16.17
N ARG A 5 7.19 8.11 14.94
CA ARG A 5 5.97 7.45 14.47
C ARG A 5 6.26 5.96 14.42
N LYS A 6 5.40 5.15 15.05
CA LYS A 6 5.50 3.68 15.01
C LYS A 6 5.50 3.23 13.53
N PRO A 7 6.41 2.33 13.12
CA PRO A 7 6.39 1.80 11.76
C PRO A 7 5.03 1.13 11.49
N PRO A 8 4.47 1.28 10.27
CA PRO A 8 3.26 0.57 9.89
C PRO A 8 3.46 -0.95 9.99
N ALA A 9 2.41 -1.70 10.34
CA ALA A 9 2.45 -3.15 10.28
C ALA A 9 2.54 -3.64 8.83
N LEU A 10 3.32 -4.71 8.61
CA LEU A 10 3.35 -5.50 7.38
C LEU A 10 2.56 -6.79 7.60
N LEU A 11 1.89 -7.27 6.56
CA LEU A 11 1.12 -8.51 6.61
C LEU A 11 1.89 -9.73 6.09
N GLY A 12 2.73 -9.56 5.08
CA GLY A 12 3.44 -10.65 4.41
C GLY A 12 4.96 -10.57 4.49
N GLY A 13 5.50 -9.65 5.29
CA GLY A 13 6.95 -9.45 5.44
C GLY A 13 7.65 -10.52 6.29
N PRO A 14 9.00 -10.58 6.27
CA PRO A 14 9.91 -9.63 5.63
C PRO A 14 10.05 -9.81 4.11
N TYR A 15 10.35 -8.71 3.41
CA TYR A 15 10.56 -8.70 1.97
C TYR A 15 12.03 -8.42 1.66
N HIS A 16 12.63 -9.27 0.84
CA HIS A 16 14.04 -9.16 0.46
C HIS A 16 14.19 -8.79 -1.01
N ALA A 17 15.15 -7.91 -1.29
CA ALA A 17 15.56 -7.63 -2.65
C ALA A 17 16.12 -8.91 -3.29
N PRO A 18 15.89 -9.14 -4.59
CA PRO A 18 16.55 -10.23 -5.28
C PRO A 18 18.08 -10.02 -5.22
N PRO A 19 18.89 -11.09 -5.23
CA PRO A 19 20.32 -10.95 -5.39
C PRO A 19 20.61 -10.26 -6.73
N PHE A 20 21.50 -9.27 -6.72
CA PHE A 20 21.94 -8.56 -7.92
C PHE A 20 23.43 -8.27 -7.83
N GLU A 21 24.10 -8.26 -8.98
CA GLU A 21 25.49 -7.84 -9.07
C GLU A 21 25.57 -6.33 -9.34
N PRO A 22 26.59 -5.62 -8.82
CA PRO A 22 26.80 -4.21 -9.14
C PRO A 22 26.90 -4.00 -10.66
N GLY A 23 26.08 -3.09 -11.21
CA GLY A 23 26.01 -2.82 -12.66
C GLY A 23 25.12 -3.79 -13.45
N SER A 24 24.54 -4.81 -12.81
CA SER A 24 23.62 -5.73 -13.49
C SER A 24 22.29 -5.08 -13.87
N SER A 25 21.62 -5.71 -14.84
CA SER A 25 20.26 -5.34 -15.25
C SER A 25 19.23 -6.21 -14.55
N LEU A 26 18.25 -5.59 -13.91
CA LEU A 26 17.09 -6.25 -13.33
C LEU A 26 15.85 -6.03 -14.19
N VAL A 27 14.93 -7.01 -14.18
CA VAL A 27 13.64 -6.86 -14.85
C VAL A 27 12.66 -6.17 -13.90
N CYS A 28 12.33 -4.93 -14.22
CA CYS A 28 11.21 -4.21 -13.63
C CYS A 28 9.91 -4.72 -14.25
N ARG A 29 8.97 -5.20 -13.44
CA ARG A 29 7.68 -5.71 -13.92
C ARG A 29 6.85 -4.65 -14.66
N ILE A 30 7.12 -3.37 -14.42
CA ILE A 30 6.38 -2.25 -15.03
C ILE A 30 7.11 -1.67 -16.25
N ARG A 31 8.45 -1.60 -16.21
CA ARG A 31 9.25 -0.88 -17.22
C ARG A 31 10.18 -1.80 -18.04
N GLY A 32 10.14 -3.10 -17.81
CA GLY A 32 11.04 -4.05 -18.45
C GLY A 32 12.45 -3.99 -17.85
N ARG A 33 13.46 -4.32 -18.68
CA ARG A 33 14.86 -4.40 -18.25
C ARG A 33 15.39 -3.01 -17.87
N GLN A 34 16.02 -2.90 -16.71
CA GLN A 34 16.58 -1.66 -16.17
C GLN A 34 17.95 -1.92 -15.53
N THR A 35 18.92 -1.06 -15.80
CA THR A 35 20.25 -1.13 -15.17
C THR A 35 20.19 -0.61 -13.74
N VAL A 36 20.71 -1.39 -12.79
CA VAL A 36 20.78 -1.00 -11.38
C VAL A 36 21.84 0.09 -11.21
N ALA A 37 21.43 1.25 -10.71
CA ALA A 37 22.32 2.36 -10.38
C ALA A 37 22.78 2.33 -8.92
N GLY A 38 21.99 1.72 -8.03
CA GLY A 38 22.34 1.58 -6.62
C GLY A 38 21.17 1.09 -5.78
N VAL A 39 21.29 1.20 -4.46
CA VAL A 39 20.28 0.80 -3.47
C VAL A 39 19.75 1.97 -2.66
N THR A 40 18.48 1.94 -2.32
CA THR A 40 17.86 2.95 -1.45
C THR A 40 18.28 2.78 0.01
N GLY A 41 18.50 3.88 0.74
CA GLY A 41 18.70 3.87 2.20
C GLY A 41 17.40 3.77 3.01
N ALA A 42 16.34 3.18 2.46
CA ALA A 42 15.08 2.97 3.14
C ALA A 42 15.18 1.75 4.08
N PRO A 43 14.26 1.58 5.06
CA PRO A 43 14.28 0.42 5.97
C PRO A 43 14.38 -0.93 5.27
N TYR A 44 13.80 -1.06 4.07
CA TYR A 44 14.08 -2.14 3.13
C TYR A 44 14.89 -1.60 1.96
N PRO A 45 16.21 -1.86 1.94
CA PRO A 45 17.07 -1.49 0.82
C PRO A 45 16.58 -2.14 -0.46
N TRP A 46 16.38 -1.33 -1.50
CA TRP A 46 15.88 -1.81 -2.77
C TRP A 46 16.66 -1.22 -3.94
N PRO A 47 16.93 -2.01 -5.00
CA PRO A 47 17.60 -1.49 -6.18
C PRO A 47 16.77 -0.41 -6.87
N TYR A 48 17.44 0.65 -7.31
CA TYR A 48 16.88 1.72 -8.12
C TYR A 48 17.69 1.95 -9.39
N CYS A 49 17.04 2.52 -10.39
CA CYS A 49 17.65 3.04 -11.61
C CYS A 49 17.43 4.55 -11.74
N HIS A 50 18.19 5.17 -12.62
CA HIS A 50 17.89 6.51 -13.12
C HIS A 50 17.04 6.40 -14.38
N ARG A 51 16.29 7.47 -14.68
CA ARG A 51 15.74 7.62 -16.03
C ARG A 51 16.89 7.66 -17.04
N GLU A 52 16.61 7.22 -18.26
CA GLU A 52 17.53 7.36 -19.40
C GLU A 52 18.11 8.77 -19.43
N GLY A 53 19.44 8.88 -19.49
CA GLY A 53 20.18 10.15 -19.38
C GLY A 53 20.83 10.44 -18.02
N GLY A 54 20.76 9.54 -17.04
CA GLY A 54 21.64 9.53 -15.84
C GLY A 54 21.41 10.62 -14.77
N GLY A 55 20.73 11.73 -15.11
CA GLY A 55 20.45 12.84 -14.19
C GLY A 55 19.04 12.85 -13.58
N GLY A 56 18.22 11.84 -13.89
CA GLY A 56 16.82 11.79 -13.46
C GLY A 56 16.61 11.39 -11.99
N PRO A 57 15.38 11.60 -11.46
CA PRO A 57 15.01 11.13 -10.13
C PRO A 57 15.21 9.62 -10.01
N ARG A 58 15.51 9.16 -8.79
CA ARG A 58 15.68 7.73 -8.49
C ARG A 58 14.36 7.00 -8.65
N ILE A 59 14.37 5.91 -9.41
CA ILE A 59 13.19 5.09 -9.68
C ILE A 59 13.46 3.68 -9.15
N LEU A 60 12.68 3.24 -8.16
CA LEU A 60 12.80 1.86 -7.67
C LEU A 60 12.39 0.86 -8.76
N ILE A 61 13.17 -0.22 -8.84
CA ILE A 61 12.91 -1.33 -9.74
C ILE A 61 11.89 -2.25 -9.07
N VAL A 62 10.70 -2.34 -9.68
CA VAL A 62 9.62 -3.19 -9.16
C VAL A 62 9.88 -4.64 -9.57
N CYS A 63 10.50 -5.40 -8.68
CA CYS A 63 10.83 -6.82 -8.87
C CYS A 63 10.61 -7.61 -7.57
N GLY A 64 10.58 -8.94 -7.67
CA GLY A 64 10.58 -9.86 -6.53
C GLY A 64 9.65 -9.47 -5.37
N GLY A 65 10.23 -9.27 -4.18
CA GLY A 65 9.49 -8.94 -2.96
C GLY A 65 8.74 -7.61 -3.01
N LEU A 66 9.18 -6.61 -3.77
CA LEU A 66 8.45 -5.34 -3.91
C LEU A 66 7.16 -5.52 -4.71
N GLU A 67 7.15 -6.39 -5.73
CA GLU A 67 5.91 -6.73 -6.45
C GLU A 67 4.90 -7.38 -5.48
N ALA A 68 5.36 -8.36 -4.70
CA ALA A 68 4.53 -9.03 -3.70
C ALA A 68 3.98 -8.04 -2.66
N ALA A 69 4.84 -7.13 -2.18
CA ALA A 69 4.43 -6.09 -1.24
C ALA A 69 3.39 -5.13 -1.84
N ILE A 70 3.51 -4.74 -3.12
CA ILE A 70 2.52 -3.85 -3.77
C ILE A 70 1.13 -4.49 -3.83
N ARG A 71 1.08 -5.81 -4.04
CA ARG A 71 -0.17 -6.59 -4.09
C ARG A 71 -0.78 -6.82 -2.70
N ALA A 72 0.04 -7.04 -1.68
CA ALA A 72 -0.43 -7.42 -0.35
C ALA A 72 -0.60 -6.22 0.62
N GLU A 73 0.36 -5.30 0.63
CA GLU A 73 0.55 -4.36 1.74
C GLU A 73 -0.26 -3.08 1.59
N SER A 74 -0.37 -2.30 2.68
CA SER A 74 -0.97 -0.98 2.63
C SER A 74 -0.04 0.03 1.94
N ALA A 75 -0.60 1.04 1.26
CA ALA A 75 0.21 2.06 0.60
C ALA A 75 1.14 2.82 1.58
N GLN A 76 0.72 3.00 2.85
CA GLN A 76 1.58 3.64 3.84
C GLN A 76 2.75 2.76 4.27
N ALA A 77 2.53 1.44 4.40
CA ALA A 77 3.61 0.51 4.70
C ALA A 77 4.65 0.56 3.59
N ILE A 78 4.21 0.46 2.32
CA ILE A 78 5.11 0.55 1.16
C ILE A 78 5.89 1.88 1.17
N CYS A 79 5.22 3.01 1.40
CA CYS A 79 5.89 4.31 1.50
C CYS A 79 6.94 4.37 2.61
N TYR A 80 6.66 3.78 3.78
CA TYR A 80 7.56 3.81 4.92
C TYR A 80 8.79 2.92 4.70
N PHE A 81 8.58 1.68 4.29
CA PHE A 81 9.65 0.68 4.19
C PHE A 81 10.53 0.85 2.94
N TRP A 82 9.97 1.31 1.81
CA TRP A 82 10.72 1.53 0.56
C TRP A 82 11.01 3.01 0.27
N GLY A 83 10.56 3.94 1.13
CA GLY A 83 10.87 5.37 0.99
C GLY A 83 10.23 6.05 -0.22
N VAL A 84 9.10 5.54 -0.71
CA VAL A 84 8.43 6.05 -1.93
C VAL A 84 7.20 6.89 -1.62
N GLY A 85 6.83 7.77 -2.56
CA GLY A 85 5.62 8.57 -2.47
C GLY A 85 4.33 7.76 -2.72
N ARG A 86 3.22 8.16 -2.08
CA ARG A 86 1.91 7.50 -2.25
C ARG A 86 1.42 7.49 -3.69
N HIS A 87 1.69 8.56 -4.44
CA HIS A 87 1.33 8.67 -5.85
C HIS A 87 2.00 7.56 -6.68
N LEU A 88 3.29 7.30 -6.44
CA LEU A 88 4.04 6.26 -7.13
C LEU A 88 3.47 4.86 -6.84
N VAL A 89 3.06 4.59 -5.60
CA VAL A 89 2.40 3.33 -5.23
C VAL A 89 1.07 3.16 -5.97
N SER A 90 0.28 4.22 -6.10
CA SER A 90 -0.97 4.18 -6.88
C SER A 90 -0.71 3.86 -8.35
N GLU A 91 0.28 4.49 -8.96
CA GLU A 91 0.67 4.22 -10.35
C GLU A 91 1.17 2.79 -10.54
N TRP A 92 1.97 2.28 -9.60
CA TRP A 92 2.41 0.89 -9.63
C TRP A 92 1.26 -0.11 -9.52
N ARG A 93 0.30 0.17 -8.64
CA ARG A 93 -0.90 -0.69 -8.52
C ARG A 93 -1.70 -0.71 -9.82
N ARG A 94 -1.92 0.45 -10.44
CA ARG A 94 -2.61 0.55 -11.73
C ARG A 94 -1.87 -0.25 -12.80
N ALA A 95 -0.56 -0.08 -12.91
CA ALA A 95 0.27 -0.79 -13.89
C ALA A 95 0.29 -2.31 -13.68
N LEU A 96 0.16 -2.78 -12.43
CA LEU A 96 0.13 -4.21 -12.08
C LEU A 96 -1.28 -4.81 -12.03
N GLY A 97 -2.32 -4.05 -12.38
CA GLY A 97 -3.73 -4.47 -12.29
C GLY A 97 -4.23 -4.67 -10.86
N VAL A 98 -3.58 -4.07 -9.86
CA VAL A 98 -3.95 -4.17 -8.46
C VAL A 98 -5.01 -3.13 -8.13
N GLY A 99 -6.16 -3.59 -7.63
CA GLY A 99 -7.24 -2.72 -7.19
C GLY A 99 -6.85 -1.78 -6.03
N ARG A 100 -7.70 -0.79 -5.76
CA ARG A 100 -7.48 0.21 -4.71
C ARG A 100 -7.34 -0.41 -3.31
N MET A 101 -8.04 -1.52 -3.07
CA MET A 101 -8.06 -2.23 -1.79
C MET A 101 -7.16 -3.45 -1.84
N THR A 102 -6.11 -3.44 -1.04
CA THR A 102 -5.25 -4.61 -0.75
C THR A 102 -5.56 -5.14 0.65
N PRO A 103 -5.20 -6.40 0.98
CA PRO A 103 -5.34 -6.94 2.33
C PRO A 103 -4.78 -6.00 3.42
N GLY A 104 -3.59 -5.45 3.22
CA GLY A 104 -2.97 -4.47 4.13
C GLY A 104 -3.75 -3.16 4.22
N THR A 105 -4.40 -2.75 3.14
CA THR A 105 -5.28 -1.57 3.15
C THR A 105 -6.53 -1.85 4.00
N ILE A 106 -7.12 -3.05 3.90
CA ILE A 106 -8.29 -3.49 4.66
C ILE A 106 -7.98 -3.61 6.16
N VAL A 107 -6.91 -4.31 6.53
CA VAL A 107 -6.49 -4.47 7.94
C VAL A 107 -6.28 -3.10 8.58
N ARG A 108 -5.53 -2.23 7.92
CA ARG A 108 -5.32 -0.87 8.42
C ARG A 108 -6.62 -0.08 8.53
N TRP A 109 -7.54 -0.23 7.57
CA TRP A 109 -8.84 0.43 7.65
C TRP A 109 -9.64 -0.06 8.86
N ARG A 110 -9.61 -1.36 9.17
CA ARG A 110 -10.24 -1.95 10.36
C ARG A 110 -9.60 -1.46 11.66
N GLU A 111 -8.28 -1.29 11.71
CA GLU A 111 -7.59 -0.71 12.87
C GLU A 111 -7.93 0.78 13.08
N LEU A 112 -8.18 1.52 12.00
CA LEU A 112 -8.53 2.95 12.04
C LEU A 112 -10.04 3.19 12.20
N ALA A 113 -10.89 2.27 11.77
CA ALA A 113 -12.35 2.38 11.86
C ALA A 113 -12.86 2.67 13.29
N PRO A 114 -12.41 2.00 14.36
CA PRO A 114 -12.82 2.35 15.72
C PRO A 114 -12.33 3.73 16.17
N ARG A 115 -11.34 4.32 15.48
CA ARG A 115 -10.80 5.67 15.75
C ARG A 115 -11.48 6.77 14.92
N LYS A 116 -12.27 6.42 13.91
CA LYS A 116 -12.85 7.36 12.91
C LYS A 116 -14.36 7.56 13.02
N LEU A 117 -15.06 6.82 13.87
CA LEU A 117 -16.50 7.03 14.08
C LEU A 117 -16.72 8.19 15.07
N PRO A 118 -17.41 9.27 14.68
CA PRO A 118 -17.95 10.20 15.66
C PRO A 118 -18.90 9.42 16.58
N ARG A 119 -18.86 9.66 17.90
CA ARG A 119 -19.80 9.06 18.88
C ARG A 119 -21.27 9.14 18.44
N ALA A 120 -21.63 10.14 17.62
CA ALA A 120 -22.96 10.36 17.08
C ALA A 120 -23.43 9.31 16.03
N ALA A 121 -22.54 8.55 15.39
CA ALA A 121 -22.93 7.56 14.38
C ALA A 121 -23.49 6.26 14.99
N ARG A 122 -23.19 5.96 16.26
CA ARG A 122 -23.73 4.77 16.96
C ARG A 122 -25.23 4.83 17.24
N ARG A 123 -25.85 6.02 17.26
CA ARG A 123 -27.28 6.16 17.61
C ARG A 123 -28.24 6.10 16.41
N ARG A 124 -27.75 6.25 15.17
CA ARG A 124 -28.62 6.26 13.98
C ARG A 124 -28.88 4.88 13.38
N GLY A 125 -27.92 3.95 13.46
CA GLY A 125 -28.08 2.59 12.90
C GLY A 125 -29.14 1.73 13.60
N GLY A 126 -29.41 1.97 14.89
CA GLY A 126 -30.45 1.23 15.63
C GLY A 126 -31.87 1.74 15.38
N ALA A 127 -32.05 3.05 15.18
CA ALA A 127 -33.37 3.66 15.01
C ALA A 127 -33.97 3.40 13.62
N GLU A 128 -33.14 3.33 12.58
CA GLU A 128 -33.59 3.11 11.19
C GLU A 128 -33.96 1.63 10.94
N ALA A 129 -33.20 0.69 11.52
CA ALA A 129 -33.52 -0.73 11.50
C ALA A 129 -34.80 -1.09 12.30
N ALA A 130 -35.07 -0.37 13.40
CA ALA A 130 -36.29 -0.55 14.18
C ALA A 130 -37.54 0.00 13.47
N ARG A 131 -37.44 1.14 12.77
CA ARG A 131 -38.54 1.71 11.98
C ARG A 131 -38.92 0.84 10.79
N ARG A 132 -37.95 0.19 10.14
CA ARG A 132 -38.20 -0.70 8.99
C ARG A 132 -38.91 -2.00 9.37
N ARG A 133 -38.79 -2.45 10.63
CA ARG A 133 -39.53 -3.62 11.15
C ARG A 133 -40.98 -3.32 11.49
N GLN A 134 -41.31 -2.11 11.94
CA GLN A 134 -42.68 -1.73 12.32
C GLN A 134 -43.58 -1.45 11.11
N VAL A 135 -43.02 -1.02 9.97
CA VAL A 135 -43.79 -0.78 8.74
C VAL A 135 -44.20 -2.09 8.04
N SER A 136 -43.47 -3.19 8.28
CA SER A 136 -43.75 -4.48 7.63
C SER A 136 -44.84 -5.32 8.30
N THR A 137 -45.30 -4.97 9.50
CA THR A 137 -46.33 -5.73 10.25
C THR A 137 -47.74 -5.14 10.12
N ARG A 138 -47.96 -4.20 9.19
CA ARG A 138 -49.23 -3.45 9.07
C ARG A 138 -49.72 -3.37 7.63
N GLY A 139 -49.64 -4.48 6.90
CA GLY A 139 -50.20 -4.61 5.56
C GLY A 139 -50.64 -6.04 5.29
N GLU A 140 -51.93 -6.17 4.95
CA GLU A 140 -52.70 -7.31 4.42
C GLU A 140 -53.52 -8.15 5.42
N PRO A 141 -54.75 -8.53 5.04
CA PRO A 141 -55.88 -7.68 4.68
C PRO A 141 -57.04 -7.74 5.70
#